data_AF-A0A177WUH8-F1
#
_entry.id   AF-A0A177WUH8-F1
#
_cell.length_a   1.000
_cell.length_b   1.000
_cell.length_c   1.000
_cell.angle_alpha   90.00
_cell.angle_beta   90.00
_cell.angle_gamma   90.00
#
_symmetry.space_group_name_H-M   'P 1'
#
loop_
_entity.id
_entity.type
_entity.pdbx_description
1 polymer ?
#
loop_
_entity_poly.entity_id
_entity_poly.type
_entity_poly.pdbx_seq_one_letter_code
_entity_poly.pdbx_strand_id
1 'polypeptide(L)'
;MAAPLISVAIAARTLSLLWGKPLVAVNHCIGHIEMGRMITGAVNPIVLYVSGGNTQVIAYSEQRYRIFGEAIDIAVGNCLDRFARIVNLSNDPSPGYNVEQCAKRGKNFIELPYGVKGMDVSFSGILSFIETIAKEKLDTGEVTVDDLCFSLQETLFAMLVEITERAMAHIGSQEVLIVGGVGCNARLQQMMESMTKDRGGHLFATDERFCIDNGLMIAQAGVLMYKAGYTTPLEQTTCTQRFRTDEVHVIWRD
;
A
#
# COMPACT_ATOMS: atom_id res chain seq x y z
N MET A 1 -8.92 3.71 -14.03
CA MET A 1 -7.72 4.08 -14.80
C MET A 1 -7.45 3.05 -15.91
N ALA A 2 -8.17 3.09 -17.03
CA ALA A 2 -7.98 2.10 -18.11
C ALA A 2 -6.86 2.49 -19.10
N ALA A 3 -6.78 3.78 -19.43
CA ALA A 3 -5.90 4.27 -20.49
C ALA A 3 -4.40 4.04 -20.25
N PRO A 4 -3.84 4.30 -19.04
CA PRO A 4 -2.41 4.07 -18.81
C PRO A 4 -2.00 2.61 -18.95
N LEU A 5 -2.84 1.66 -18.50
CA LEU A 5 -2.56 0.23 -18.61
C LEU A 5 -2.46 -0.21 -20.07
N ILE A 6 -3.37 0.27 -20.92
CA ILE A 6 -3.38 -0.06 -22.35
C ILE A 6 -2.11 0.47 -23.03
N SER A 7 -1.70 1.71 -22.72
CA SER A 7 -0.46 2.29 -23.26
C SER A 7 0.77 1.46 -22.89
N VAL A 8 0.86 1.01 -21.63
CA VAL A 8 1.97 0.14 -21.17
C VAL A 8 1.96 -1.20 -21.89
N ALA A 9 0.80 -1.84 -22.05
CA ALA A 9 0.69 -3.12 -22.76
C ALA A 9 1.10 -3.00 -24.24
N ILE A 10 0.69 -1.92 -24.93
CA ILE A 10 1.10 -1.66 -26.32
C ILE A 10 2.62 -1.49 -26.41
N ALA A 11 3.21 -0.67 -25.54
CA ALA A 11 4.66 -0.46 -25.51
C ALA A 11 5.42 -1.77 -25.26
N ALA A 12 5.02 -2.54 -24.25
CA ALA A 12 5.65 -3.82 -23.92
C ALA A 12 5.56 -4.85 -25.07
N ARG A 13 4.39 -4.98 -25.72
CA ARG A 13 4.19 -5.83 -26.90
C ARG A 13 5.08 -5.39 -28.06
N THR A 14 5.20 -4.08 -28.27
CA THR A 14 6.04 -3.51 -29.34
C THR A 14 7.51 -3.85 -29.14
N LEU A 15 8.02 -3.69 -27.91
CA LEU A 15 9.40 -4.05 -27.58
C LEU A 15 9.68 -5.55 -27.70
N SER A 16 8.74 -6.39 -27.25
CA SER A 16 8.83 -7.85 -27.38
C SER A 16 8.93 -8.29 -28.85
N LEU A 17 8.07 -7.73 -29.71
CA LEU A 17 8.07 -7.99 -31.15
C LEU A 17 9.32 -7.46 -31.85
N LEU A 18 9.74 -6.23 -31.53
CA LEU A 18 10.91 -5.59 -32.14
C LEU A 18 12.21 -6.35 -31.87
N TRP A 19 12.36 -6.89 -30.66
CA TRP A 19 13.59 -7.57 -30.22
C TRP A 19 13.52 -9.09 -30.24
N GLY A 20 12.38 -9.68 -30.64
CA GLY A 20 12.18 -11.13 -30.63
C GLY A 20 12.38 -11.74 -29.24
N LYS A 21 11.97 -11.02 -28.18
CA LYS A 21 12.12 -11.46 -26.79
C LYS A 21 10.78 -11.90 -26.20
N PRO A 22 10.77 -12.93 -25.33
CA PRO A 22 9.54 -13.36 -24.67
C PRO A 22 8.99 -12.24 -23.78
N LEU A 23 7.67 -12.23 -23.62
CA LEU A 23 6.95 -11.29 -22.78
C LEU A 23 6.38 -12.01 -21.56
N VAL A 24 6.37 -11.33 -20.41
CA VAL A 24 5.79 -11.84 -19.17
C VAL A 24 4.84 -10.78 -18.62
N ALA A 25 3.57 -11.14 -18.47
CA ALA A 25 2.58 -10.30 -17.81
C ALA A 25 2.68 -10.47 -16.29
N VAL A 26 2.81 -9.36 -15.58
CA VAL A 26 3.10 -9.33 -14.13
C VAL A 26 1.94 -8.66 -13.39
N ASN A 27 1.54 -9.21 -12.25
CA ASN A 27 0.61 -8.57 -11.35
C ASN A 27 1.33 -7.44 -10.57
N HIS A 28 0.77 -6.23 -10.61
CA HIS A 28 1.36 -5.04 -10.01
C HIS A 28 1.64 -5.19 -8.50
N CYS A 29 0.69 -5.73 -7.73
CA CYS A 29 0.83 -5.92 -6.29
C CYS A 29 1.92 -6.95 -5.97
N ILE A 30 2.02 -8.02 -6.76
CA ILE A 30 3.10 -9.00 -6.62
C ILE A 30 4.46 -8.38 -6.94
N GLY A 31 4.54 -7.45 -7.90
CA GLY A 31 5.74 -6.66 -8.17
C GLY A 31 6.27 -5.97 -6.92
N HIS A 32 5.39 -5.25 -6.20
CA HIS A 32 5.71 -4.61 -4.91
C HIS A 32 6.23 -5.62 -3.88
N ILE A 33 5.53 -6.74 -3.71
CA ILE A 33 5.89 -7.78 -2.74
C ILE A 33 7.26 -8.38 -3.04
N GLU A 34 7.50 -8.84 -4.27
CA GLU A 34 8.73 -9.54 -4.62
C GLU A 34 9.95 -8.61 -4.63
N MET A 35 9.75 -7.35 -5.00
CA MET A 35 10.81 -6.35 -4.87
C MET A 35 11.15 -6.09 -3.40
N GLY A 36 10.14 -5.87 -2.56
CA GLY A 36 10.33 -5.67 -1.13
C GLY A 36 11.06 -6.84 -0.48
N ARG A 37 10.66 -8.08 -0.77
CA ARG A 37 11.34 -9.30 -0.29
C ARG A 37 12.79 -9.38 -0.75
N MET A 38 13.07 -9.10 -2.02
CA MET A 38 14.43 -9.17 -2.57
C MET A 38 15.38 -8.20 -1.86
N ILE A 39 14.93 -6.97 -1.60
CA ILE A 39 15.79 -5.92 -1.06
C ILE A 39 15.98 -6.06 0.45
N THR A 40 14.92 -6.43 1.15
CA THR A 40 14.92 -6.50 2.61
C THR A 40 15.37 -7.85 3.16
N GLY A 41 15.32 -8.90 2.34
CA GLY A 41 15.59 -10.27 2.76
C GLY A 41 14.42 -10.95 3.47
N ALA A 42 13.23 -10.32 3.52
CA ALA A 42 12.04 -10.89 4.13
C ALA A 42 11.65 -12.22 3.43
N VAL A 43 11.49 -13.28 4.21
CA VAL A 43 11.26 -14.64 3.69
C VAL A 43 9.77 -14.86 3.50
N ASN A 44 8.98 -14.76 4.57
CA ASN A 44 7.54 -15.02 4.61
C ASN A 44 6.79 -13.95 5.42
N PRO A 45 6.85 -12.66 4.99
CA PRO A 45 6.22 -11.58 5.71
C PRO A 45 4.70 -11.53 5.51
N ILE A 46 4.01 -11.00 6.51
CA ILE A 46 2.73 -10.33 6.31
C ILE A 46 3.01 -9.02 5.58
N VAL A 47 2.43 -8.86 4.40
CA VAL A 47 2.63 -7.66 3.60
C VAL A 47 1.48 -6.69 3.86
N LEU A 48 1.81 -5.50 4.38
CA LEU A 48 0.91 -4.36 4.35
C LEU A 48 1.18 -3.55 3.07
N TYR A 49 0.29 -3.65 2.09
CA TYR A 49 0.36 -2.88 0.85
C TYR A 49 -0.55 -1.66 0.93
N VAL A 50 0.05 -0.47 1.02
CA VAL A 50 -0.67 0.81 1.16
C VAL A 50 -0.20 1.84 0.13
N SER A 51 -1.07 2.16 -0.82
CA SER A 51 -0.84 3.13 -1.88
C SER A 51 -2.02 4.09 -2.01
N GLY A 52 -1.95 5.01 -2.99
CA GLY A 52 -3.08 5.87 -3.35
C GLY A 52 -4.32 5.08 -3.80
N GLY A 53 -4.15 3.86 -4.30
CA GLY A 53 -5.23 3.05 -4.86
C GLY A 53 -5.47 1.71 -4.16
N ASN A 54 -4.57 1.25 -3.29
CA ASN A 54 -4.65 -0.05 -2.64
C ASN A 54 -4.41 0.07 -1.13
N THR A 55 -5.14 -0.73 -0.35
CA THR A 55 -4.90 -0.93 1.08
C THR A 55 -5.28 -2.36 1.40
N GLN A 56 -4.28 -3.22 1.52
CA GLN A 56 -4.45 -4.67 1.64
C GLN A 56 -3.40 -5.26 2.58
N VAL A 57 -3.83 -6.24 3.36
CA VAL A 57 -2.97 -7.12 4.17
C VAL A 57 -2.91 -8.47 3.45
N ILE A 58 -1.73 -8.80 2.94
CA ILE A 58 -1.50 -9.93 2.04
C ILE A 58 -0.51 -10.89 2.70
N ALA A 59 -0.73 -12.19 2.54
CA ALA A 59 0.28 -13.18 2.91
C ALA A 59 0.34 -14.33 1.90
N TYR A 60 1.50 -14.97 1.84
CA TYR A 60 1.72 -16.13 0.99
C TYR A 60 1.14 -17.39 1.64
N SER A 61 0.29 -18.12 0.92
CA SER A 61 -0.29 -19.38 1.37
C SER A 61 -0.73 -20.20 0.17
N GLU A 62 -0.35 -21.48 0.14
CA GLU A 62 -0.71 -22.44 -0.92
C GLU A 62 -0.37 -21.92 -2.33
N GLN A 63 0.87 -21.46 -2.53
CA GLN A 63 1.35 -20.97 -3.83
C GLN A 63 0.56 -19.78 -4.38
N ARG A 64 -0.07 -18.99 -3.50
CA ARG A 64 -0.82 -17.78 -3.85
C ARG A 64 -0.58 -16.69 -2.82
N TYR A 65 -0.63 -15.44 -3.26
CA TYR A 65 -0.66 -14.28 -2.37
C TYR A 65 -2.11 -13.96 -2.05
N ARG A 66 -2.57 -14.37 -0.87
CA ARG A 66 -3.96 -14.23 -0.42
C ARG A 66 -4.15 -12.95 0.37
N ILE A 67 -5.30 -12.32 0.20
CA ILE A 67 -5.71 -11.12 0.93
C ILE A 67 -6.43 -11.56 2.20
N PHE A 68 -5.90 -11.17 3.36
CA PHE A 68 -6.47 -11.46 4.69
C PHE A 68 -7.29 -10.29 5.24
N GLY A 69 -7.00 -9.08 4.78
CA GLY A 69 -7.74 -7.87 5.11
C GLY A 69 -7.58 -6.83 4.03
N GLU A 70 -8.62 -6.05 3.77
CA GLU A 70 -8.57 -4.96 2.79
C GLU A 70 -9.42 -3.75 3.19
N ALA A 71 -9.19 -2.64 2.50
CA ALA A 71 -10.11 -1.51 2.59
C ALA A 71 -11.43 -1.83 1.89
N ILE A 72 -12.54 -1.70 2.63
CA ILE A 72 -13.90 -1.97 2.14
C ILE A 72 -14.38 -0.88 1.17
N ASP A 73 -13.85 0.35 1.32
CA ASP A 73 -14.30 1.52 0.59
C ASP A 73 -13.22 2.20 -0.27
N ILE A 74 -12.41 3.08 0.30
CA ILE A 74 -11.34 3.81 -0.37
C ILE A 74 -10.00 3.36 0.18
N ALA A 75 -8.91 3.51 -0.57
CA ALA A 75 -7.57 3.27 -0.04
C ALA A 75 -7.14 4.38 0.94
N VAL A 76 -6.25 4.04 1.88
CA VAL A 76 -5.72 5.00 2.86
C VAL A 76 -5.01 6.18 2.18
N GLY A 77 -4.27 5.94 1.10
CA GLY A 77 -3.63 7.01 0.34
C GLY A 77 -4.65 7.94 -0.32
N ASN A 78 -5.76 7.41 -0.83
CA ASN A 78 -6.84 8.24 -1.34
C ASN A 78 -7.51 9.07 -0.23
N CYS A 79 -7.66 8.51 0.97
CA CYS A 79 -8.17 9.24 2.13
C CYS A 79 -7.26 10.43 2.47
N LEU A 80 -5.94 10.21 2.54
CA LEU A 80 -4.94 11.25 2.80
C LEU A 80 -4.95 12.33 1.69
N ASP A 81 -4.99 11.93 0.43
CA ASP A 81 -5.02 12.85 -0.71
C ASP A 81 -6.29 13.73 -0.71
N ARG A 82 -7.45 13.14 -0.42
CA ARG A 82 -8.71 13.90 -0.35
C ARG A 82 -8.73 14.83 0.84
N PHE A 83 -8.23 14.39 2.00
CA PHE A 83 -8.11 15.25 3.17
C PHE A 83 -7.17 16.43 2.90
N ALA A 84 -5.99 16.20 2.32
CA ALA A 84 -5.06 17.27 1.96
C ALA A 84 -5.71 18.35 1.08
N ARG A 85 -6.59 17.96 0.15
CA ARG A 85 -7.36 18.90 -0.68
C ARG A 85 -8.40 19.68 0.13
N ILE A 86 -9.07 19.05 1.10
CA ILE A 86 -10.07 19.70 1.97
C ILE A 86 -9.40 20.83 2.77
N VAL A 87 -8.20 20.60 3.30
CA VAL A 87 -7.45 21.57 4.10
C VAL A 87 -6.52 22.47 3.26
N ASN A 88 -6.65 22.45 1.93
CA ASN A 88 -5.84 23.24 0.98
C ASN A 88 -4.31 23.08 1.13
N LEU A 89 -3.84 21.88 1.47
CA LEU A 89 -2.41 21.55 1.44
C LEU A 89 -1.91 21.41 -0.01
N SER A 90 -0.64 21.76 -0.21
CA SER A 90 0.02 21.60 -1.52
C SER A 90 0.04 20.13 -1.95
N ASN A 91 -0.04 19.90 -3.26
CA ASN A 91 0.19 18.57 -3.84
C ASN A 91 1.69 18.30 -4.08
N ASP A 92 2.55 19.32 -4.02
CA ASP A 92 4.00 19.19 -4.21
C ASP A 92 4.71 19.13 -2.85
N PRO A 93 5.61 18.15 -2.59
CA PRO A 93 6.02 17.04 -3.48
C PRO A 93 5.00 15.90 -3.55
N SER A 94 4.21 15.68 -2.50
CA SER A 94 3.02 14.82 -2.53
C SER A 94 2.05 15.24 -1.40
N PRO A 95 0.73 15.00 -1.55
CA PRO A 95 -0.23 15.32 -0.50
C PRO A 95 0.06 14.57 0.81
N GLY A 96 0.36 13.26 0.72
CA GLY A 96 0.71 12.44 1.89
C GLY A 96 1.93 12.93 2.66
N TYR A 97 2.97 13.39 1.94
CA TYR A 97 4.15 14.00 2.56
C TYR A 97 3.80 15.28 3.32
N ASN A 98 2.99 16.15 2.72
CA ASN A 98 2.59 17.41 3.37
C ASN A 98 1.72 17.18 4.60
N VAL A 99 0.81 16.18 4.57
CA VAL A 99 0.07 15.75 5.76
C VAL A 99 1.02 15.27 6.85
N GLU A 100 2.08 14.52 6.51
CA GLU A 100 3.09 14.09 7.49
C GLU A 100 3.86 15.25 8.11
N GLN A 101 4.25 16.27 7.32
CA GLN A 101 4.94 17.43 7.87
C GLN A 101 4.04 18.26 8.78
N CYS A 102 2.75 18.38 8.46
CA CYS A 102 1.75 19.00 9.33
C CYS A 102 1.53 18.21 10.62
N ALA A 103 1.40 16.88 10.52
CA ALA A 103 1.20 16.00 11.66
C ALA A 103 2.31 16.13 12.71
N LYS A 104 3.57 16.35 12.30
CA LYS A 104 4.71 16.57 13.21
C LYS A 104 4.58 17.84 14.07
N ARG A 105 3.75 18.80 13.67
CA ARG A 105 3.52 20.06 14.39
C ARG A 105 2.22 20.04 15.20
N GLY A 106 1.36 19.05 14.99
CA GLY A 106 0.14 18.87 15.77
C GLY A 106 0.44 18.59 17.23
N LYS A 107 -0.41 19.09 18.12
CA LYS A 107 -0.26 18.97 19.58
C LYS A 107 -1.49 18.35 20.23
N ASN A 108 -2.66 18.58 19.66
CA ASN A 108 -3.93 18.14 20.20
C ASN A 108 -4.45 16.96 19.40
N PHE A 109 -4.75 15.86 20.09
CA PHE A 109 -5.43 14.73 19.49
C PHE A 109 -6.95 14.98 19.47
N ILE A 110 -7.55 14.82 18.31
CA ILE A 110 -8.98 14.91 18.07
C ILE A 110 -9.48 13.50 17.80
N GLU A 111 -10.45 13.06 18.61
CA GLU A 111 -11.02 11.73 18.45
C GLU A 111 -11.76 11.64 17.11
N LEU A 112 -11.32 10.70 16.28
CA LEU A 112 -11.92 10.37 15.00
C LEU A 112 -12.58 8.98 15.07
N PRO A 113 -13.60 8.69 14.23
CA PRO A 113 -14.18 7.37 14.15
C PRO A 113 -13.14 6.30 13.86
N TYR A 114 -13.25 5.15 14.50
CA TYR A 114 -12.31 4.03 14.35
C TYR A 114 -12.96 2.87 13.59
N GLY A 115 -12.63 2.75 12.30
CA GLY A 115 -13.40 1.96 11.31
C GLY A 115 -12.88 0.54 11.02
N VAL A 116 -12.48 -0.24 12.03
CA VAL A 116 -11.98 -1.63 11.85
C VAL A 116 -13.12 -2.65 11.95
N LYS A 117 -13.19 -3.59 11.00
CA LYS A 117 -14.15 -4.71 11.00
C LYS A 117 -13.43 -6.01 10.71
N GLY A 118 -13.15 -6.81 11.74
CA GLY A 118 -12.33 -8.02 11.57
C GLY A 118 -10.91 -7.66 11.13
N MET A 119 -10.48 -8.07 9.94
CA MET A 119 -9.19 -7.66 9.36
C MET A 119 -9.33 -6.56 8.31
N ASP A 120 -10.55 -6.06 8.10
CA ASP A 120 -10.85 -5.03 7.11
C ASP A 120 -10.97 -3.65 7.73
N VAL A 121 -10.78 -2.61 6.91
CA VAL A 121 -10.84 -1.19 7.31
C VAL A 121 -11.78 -0.39 6.42
N SER A 122 -12.37 0.67 6.98
CA SER A 122 -13.18 1.64 6.25
C SER A 122 -12.73 3.06 6.61
N PHE A 123 -12.42 3.86 5.59
CA PHE A 123 -11.88 5.21 5.76
C PHE A 123 -12.87 6.32 5.36
N SER A 124 -13.93 6.01 4.62
CA SER A 124 -14.86 7.04 4.12
C SER A 124 -15.58 7.76 5.26
N GLY A 125 -15.99 7.03 6.30
CA GLY A 125 -16.64 7.64 7.47
C GLY A 125 -15.71 8.60 8.22
N ILE A 126 -14.43 8.25 8.31
CA ILE A 126 -13.38 9.09 8.93
C ILE A 126 -13.17 10.35 8.09
N LEU A 127 -13.05 10.20 6.77
CA LEU A 127 -12.88 11.30 5.84
C LEU A 127 -14.06 12.28 5.89
N SER A 128 -15.31 11.78 5.91
CA SER A 128 -16.50 12.62 6.03
C SER A 128 -16.56 13.33 7.38
N PHE A 129 -16.21 12.65 8.46
CA PHE A 129 -16.22 13.25 9.80
C PHE A 129 -15.17 14.35 9.94
N ILE A 130 -13.93 14.09 9.51
CA ILE A 130 -12.86 15.09 9.58
C ILE A 130 -13.12 16.27 8.63
N GLU A 131 -13.81 16.05 7.51
CA GLU A 131 -14.26 17.13 6.61
C GLU A 131 -15.24 18.07 7.31
N THR A 132 -16.19 17.54 8.07
CA THR A 132 -17.13 18.35 8.87
C THR A 132 -16.39 19.15 9.93
N ILE A 133 -15.48 18.51 10.68
CA ILE A 133 -14.67 19.21 11.69
C ILE A 133 -13.82 20.32 11.06
N ALA A 134 -13.19 20.04 9.92
CA ALA A 134 -12.37 21.02 9.22
C ALA A 134 -13.19 22.26 8.84
N LYS A 135 -14.43 22.06 8.35
CA LYS A 135 -15.32 23.17 7.97
C LYS A 135 -15.83 23.97 9.17
N GLU A 136 -16.14 23.33 10.28
CA GLU A 136 -16.75 23.99 11.44
C GLU A 136 -15.71 24.65 12.37
N LYS A 137 -14.53 24.04 12.51
CA LYS A 137 -13.58 24.38 13.58
C LYS A 137 -12.27 25.04 13.14
N LEU A 138 -11.94 25.00 11.84
CA LEU A 138 -10.78 25.73 11.34
C LEU A 138 -11.03 27.24 11.36
N ASP A 139 -12.23 27.67 10.95
CA ASP A 139 -12.59 29.10 10.89
C ASP A 139 -12.72 29.72 12.29
N THR A 140 -13.10 28.94 13.30
CA THR A 140 -13.18 29.39 14.70
C THR A 140 -11.82 29.38 15.40
N GLY A 141 -10.80 28.73 14.81
CA GLY A 141 -9.48 28.55 15.41
C GLY A 141 -9.45 27.58 16.59
N GLU A 142 -10.53 26.85 16.86
CA GLU A 142 -10.57 25.80 17.89
C GLU A 142 -9.62 24.64 17.57
N VAL A 143 -9.40 24.38 16.29
CA VAL A 143 -8.57 23.30 15.78
C VAL A 143 -7.62 23.84 14.71
N THR A 144 -6.41 23.31 14.65
CA THR A 144 -5.45 23.63 13.60
C THR A 144 -5.38 22.53 12.53
N VAL A 145 -4.95 22.89 11.31
CA VAL A 145 -4.68 21.90 10.25
C VAL A 145 -3.64 20.89 10.72
N ASP A 146 -2.64 21.33 11.49
CA ASP A 146 -1.59 20.48 12.04
C ASP A 146 -2.17 19.45 13.03
N ASP A 147 -3.12 19.84 13.89
CA ASP A 147 -3.83 18.92 14.81
C ASP A 147 -4.71 17.91 14.06
N LEU A 148 -5.38 18.32 12.98
CA LEU A 148 -6.17 17.41 12.14
C LEU A 148 -5.27 16.41 11.42
N CYS A 149 -4.15 16.85 10.86
CA CYS A 149 -3.18 15.97 10.21
C CYS A 149 -2.62 14.94 11.19
N PHE A 150 -2.28 15.39 12.41
CA PHE A 150 -1.81 14.52 13.48
C PHE A 150 -2.86 13.47 13.85
N SER A 151 -4.07 13.92 14.18
CA SER A 151 -5.17 13.03 14.60
C SER A 151 -5.56 12.03 13.52
N LEU A 152 -5.55 12.45 12.25
CA LEU A 152 -5.81 11.59 11.11
C LEU A 152 -4.73 10.52 10.96
N GLN A 153 -3.45 10.89 11.02
CA GLN A 153 -2.36 9.91 10.91
C GLN A 153 -2.39 8.89 12.04
N GLU A 154 -2.52 9.34 13.29
CA GLU A 154 -2.58 8.43 14.44
C GLU A 154 -3.75 7.45 14.31
N THR A 155 -4.94 7.93 13.93
CA THR A 155 -6.12 7.07 13.79
C THR A 155 -5.97 6.09 12.64
N LEU A 156 -5.63 6.56 11.44
CA LEU A 156 -5.51 5.71 10.26
C LEU A 156 -4.41 4.66 10.40
N PHE A 157 -3.24 5.05 10.92
CA PHE A 157 -2.11 4.15 11.06
C PHE A 157 -2.32 3.16 12.20
N ALA A 158 -2.98 3.54 13.30
CA ALA A 158 -3.38 2.59 14.34
C ALA A 158 -4.27 1.48 13.76
N MET A 159 -5.26 1.84 12.93
CA MET A 159 -6.12 0.87 12.25
C MET A 159 -5.34 -0.10 11.36
N LEU A 160 -4.36 0.42 10.59
CA LEU A 160 -3.51 -0.41 9.72
C LEU A 160 -2.61 -1.35 10.52
N VAL A 161 -2.02 -0.86 11.61
CA VAL A 161 -1.19 -1.66 12.52
C VAL A 161 -2.03 -2.77 13.16
N GLU A 162 -3.24 -2.46 13.61
CA GLU A 162 -4.14 -3.43 14.22
C GLU A 162 -4.54 -4.56 13.27
N ILE A 163 -4.96 -4.25 12.04
CA ILE A 163 -5.32 -5.31 11.08
C ILE A 163 -4.10 -6.14 10.66
N THR A 164 -2.92 -5.53 10.60
CA THR A 164 -1.67 -6.21 10.29
C THR A 164 -1.27 -7.14 11.44
N GLU A 165 -1.42 -6.69 12.69
CA GLU A 165 -1.19 -7.51 13.88
C GLU A 165 -2.16 -8.70 13.92
N ARG A 166 -3.45 -8.49 13.65
CA ARG A 166 -4.45 -9.56 13.58
C ARG A 166 -4.07 -10.63 12.56
N ALA A 167 -3.63 -10.23 11.37
CA ALA A 167 -3.17 -11.14 10.33
C ALA A 167 -1.87 -11.87 10.72
N MET A 168 -0.92 -11.17 11.33
CA MET A 168 0.32 -11.73 11.86
C MET A 168 0.05 -12.82 12.90
N ALA A 169 -0.88 -12.58 13.82
CA ALA A 169 -1.31 -13.57 14.80
C ALA A 169 -2.04 -14.76 14.16
N HIS A 170 -2.88 -14.52 13.15
CA HIS A 170 -3.64 -15.56 12.47
C HIS A 170 -2.75 -16.54 11.69
N ILE A 171 -1.70 -16.02 11.05
CA ILE A 171 -0.79 -16.82 10.21
C ILE A 171 0.38 -17.38 11.01
N GLY A 172 0.73 -16.75 12.14
CA GLY A 172 1.91 -17.10 12.93
C GLY A 172 3.22 -16.63 12.33
N SER A 173 3.19 -15.58 11.49
CA SER A 173 4.41 -14.96 10.95
C SER A 173 5.04 -14.03 11.98
N GLN A 174 6.37 -13.92 11.95
CA GLN A 174 7.15 -12.96 12.74
C GLN A 174 7.65 -11.78 11.90
N GLU A 175 7.35 -11.76 10.61
CA GLU A 175 7.86 -10.76 9.67
C GLU A 175 6.69 -9.91 9.16
N VAL A 176 6.87 -8.60 9.13
CA VAL A 176 5.96 -7.67 8.44
C VAL A 176 6.74 -6.94 7.37
N LEU A 177 6.19 -6.85 6.16
CA LEU A 177 6.75 -6.08 5.05
C LEU A 177 5.79 -4.96 4.67
N ILE A 178 6.23 -3.70 4.74
CA ILE A 178 5.45 -2.55 4.27
C ILE A 178 5.87 -2.20 2.85
N VAL A 179 4.89 -2.09 1.95
CA VAL A 179 5.08 -1.67 0.55
C VAL A 179 4.03 -0.66 0.11
N GLY A 180 4.28 0.02 -1.01
CA GLY A 180 3.44 1.09 -1.53
C GLY A 180 3.83 2.47 -1.01
N GLY A 181 3.38 3.52 -1.71
CA GLY A 181 3.84 4.89 -1.45
C GLY A 181 3.46 5.45 -0.07
N VAL A 182 2.34 5.02 0.53
CA VAL A 182 2.00 5.40 1.91
C VAL A 182 2.89 4.67 2.91
N GLY A 183 3.45 3.52 2.49
CA GLY A 183 4.41 2.74 3.27
C GLY A 183 5.72 3.47 3.57
N CYS A 184 6.04 4.52 2.81
CA CYS A 184 7.18 5.41 3.07
C CYS A 184 6.99 6.32 4.29
N ASN A 185 5.77 6.43 4.82
CA ASN A 185 5.49 7.35 5.91
C ASN A 185 6.21 6.91 7.19
N ALA A 186 7.05 7.80 7.74
CA ALA A 186 7.91 7.48 8.88
C ALA A 186 7.09 7.15 10.15
N ARG A 187 5.93 7.79 10.33
CA ARG A 187 5.07 7.53 11.49
C ARG A 187 4.42 6.15 11.41
N LEU A 188 3.92 5.75 10.24
CA LEU A 188 3.40 4.41 10.01
C LEU A 188 4.48 3.34 10.28
N GLN A 189 5.68 3.53 9.75
CA GLN A 189 6.80 2.62 9.98
C GLN A 189 7.15 2.54 11.49
N GLN A 190 7.20 3.67 12.19
CA GLN A 190 7.48 3.69 13.63
C GLN A 190 6.42 2.93 14.46
N MET A 191 5.13 3.10 14.14
CA MET A 191 4.05 2.41 14.83
C MET A 191 4.10 0.89 14.55
N MET A 192 4.39 0.51 13.30
CA MET A 192 4.53 -0.90 12.94
C MET A 192 5.78 -1.54 13.57
N GLU A 193 6.90 -0.82 13.65
CA GLU A 193 8.13 -1.27 14.32
C GLU A 193 7.86 -1.54 15.80
N SER A 194 7.09 -0.66 16.46
CA SER A 194 6.73 -0.83 17.86
C SER A 194 5.88 -2.09 18.06
N MET A 195 4.83 -2.27 17.26
CA MET A 195 3.97 -3.46 17.32
C MET A 195 4.74 -4.75 17.03
N THR A 196 5.55 -4.77 15.97
CA THR A 196 6.33 -5.96 15.58
C THR A 196 7.34 -6.33 16.66
N LYS A 197 8.02 -5.35 17.27
CA LYS A 197 8.94 -5.57 18.37
C LYS A 197 8.26 -6.15 19.61
N ASP A 198 7.08 -5.66 19.98
CA ASP A 198 6.31 -6.18 21.12
C ASP A 198 5.88 -7.64 20.92
N ARG A 199 5.76 -8.09 19.66
CA ARG A 199 5.49 -9.48 19.29
C ARG A 199 6.74 -10.34 19.08
N GLY A 200 7.93 -9.79 19.27
CA GLY A 200 9.20 -10.47 18.99
C GLY A 200 9.42 -10.75 17.49
N GLY A 201 8.83 -9.93 16.63
CA GLY A 201 8.99 -9.98 15.18
C GLY A 201 9.88 -8.87 14.62
N HIS A 202 9.90 -8.77 13.30
CA HIS A 202 10.70 -7.82 12.54
C HIS A 202 9.87 -7.08 11.51
N LEU A 203 10.04 -5.76 11.47
CA LEU A 203 9.56 -4.93 10.38
C LEU A 203 10.61 -4.85 9.28
N PHE A 204 10.16 -5.08 8.05
CA PHE A 204 10.87 -4.79 6.82
C PHE A 204 10.14 -3.65 6.12
N ALA A 205 10.82 -2.53 5.97
CA ALA A 205 10.32 -1.40 5.19
C ALA A 205 11.42 -0.96 4.22
N THR A 206 11.02 -0.41 3.07
CA THR A 206 11.96 0.16 2.11
C THR A 206 11.82 1.67 2.04
N ASP A 207 12.86 2.34 1.54
CA ASP A 207 12.76 3.76 1.21
C ASP A 207 11.98 3.98 -0.10
N GLU A 208 11.76 5.26 -0.41
CA GLU A 208 11.00 5.70 -1.58
C GLU A 208 11.48 5.12 -2.91
N ARG A 209 12.76 4.74 -3.05
CA ARG A 209 13.31 4.21 -4.32
C ARG A 209 12.65 2.90 -4.73
N PHE A 210 12.13 2.15 -3.77
CA PHE A 210 11.58 0.81 -3.99
C PHE A 210 10.15 0.63 -3.48
N CYS A 211 9.70 1.45 -2.52
CA CYS A 211 8.32 1.41 -2.02
C CYS A 211 7.30 1.98 -3.01
N ILE A 212 7.68 2.94 -3.86
CA ILE A 212 6.77 3.56 -4.83
C ILE A 212 6.74 2.79 -6.15
N ASP A 213 5.75 3.07 -6.97
CA ASP A 213 5.62 2.46 -8.29
C ASP A 213 6.85 2.73 -9.16
N ASN A 214 7.54 1.66 -9.57
CA ASN A 214 8.74 1.74 -10.38
C ASN A 214 8.83 0.57 -11.37
N GLY A 215 9.58 0.73 -12.46
CA GLY A 215 9.75 -0.32 -13.46
C GLY A 215 10.54 -1.53 -12.97
N LEU A 216 11.41 -1.35 -11.95
CA LEU A 216 12.25 -2.42 -11.42
C LEU A 216 11.39 -3.49 -10.74
N MET A 217 10.33 -3.12 -10.02
CA MET A 217 9.46 -4.08 -9.32
C MET A 217 8.77 -5.03 -10.31
N ILE A 218 8.37 -4.51 -11.47
CA ILE A 218 7.77 -5.30 -12.54
C ILE A 218 8.82 -6.18 -13.20
N ALA A 219 10.02 -5.64 -13.46
CA ALA A 219 11.12 -6.42 -14.02
C ALA A 219 11.55 -7.56 -13.09
N GLN A 220 11.65 -7.33 -11.78
CA GLN A 220 12.05 -8.32 -10.80
C GLN A 220 11.07 -9.48 -10.72
N ALA A 221 9.78 -9.19 -10.53
CA ALA A 221 8.75 -10.23 -10.54
C ALA A 221 8.70 -10.96 -11.89
N GLY A 222 8.82 -10.23 -13.01
CA GLY A 222 8.89 -10.81 -14.35
C GLY A 222 10.07 -11.76 -14.54
N VAL A 223 11.26 -11.44 -14.01
CA VAL A 223 12.44 -12.31 -14.05
C VAL A 223 12.25 -13.56 -13.20
N LEU A 224 11.63 -13.46 -12.02
CA LEU A 224 11.30 -14.62 -11.18
C LEU A 224 10.34 -15.56 -11.90
N MET A 225 9.26 -15.02 -12.47
CA MET A 225 8.29 -15.77 -13.27
C MET A 225 8.95 -16.44 -14.49
N TYR A 226 9.78 -15.70 -15.23
CA TYR A 226 10.48 -16.21 -16.40
C TYR A 226 11.45 -17.34 -16.07
N LYS A 227 12.23 -17.20 -15.00
CA LYS A 227 13.15 -18.25 -14.53
C LYS A 227 12.43 -19.52 -14.07
N ALA A 228 11.21 -19.39 -13.56
CA ALA A 228 10.34 -20.51 -13.26
C ALA A 228 9.64 -21.12 -14.50
N GLY A 229 9.97 -20.64 -15.71
CA GLY A 229 9.45 -21.17 -16.98
C GLY A 229 8.17 -20.51 -17.48
N TYR A 230 7.74 -19.40 -16.86
CA TYR A 230 6.52 -18.70 -17.27
C TYR A 230 6.80 -17.70 -18.41
N THR A 231 5.98 -17.74 -19.44
CA THR A 231 5.91 -16.73 -20.50
C THR A 231 4.46 -16.48 -20.88
N THR A 232 4.13 -15.28 -21.34
CA THR A 232 2.77 -14.91 -21.72
C THR A 232 2.68 -14.73 -23.24
N PRO A 233 1.85 -15.52 -23.95
CA PRO A 233 1.57 -15.30 -25.37
C PRO A 233 1.04 -13.88 -25.62
N LEU A 234 1.39 -13.30 -26.78
CA LEU A 234 1.04 -11.90 -27.09
C LEU A 234 -0.48 -11.65 -27.01
N GLU A 235 -1.29 -12.59 -27.48
CA GLU A 235 -2.75 -12.54 -27.43
C GLU A 235 -3.31 -12.55 -26.00
N GLN A 236 -2.56 -13.09 -25.02
CA GLN A 236 -2.95 -13.16 -23.61
C GLN A 236 -2.41 -12.00 -22.77
N THR A 237 -1.60 -11.10 -23.34
CA THR A 237 -1.03 -9.94 -22.62
C THR A 237 -2.04 -8.79 -22.48
N THR A 238 -3.27 -9.09 -22.11
CA THR A 238 -4.37 -8.12 -21.93
C THR A 238 -4.22 -7.34 -20.62
N CYS A 239 -5.02 -6.30 -20.44
CA CYS A 239 -5.03 -5.48 -19.21
C CYS A 239 -6.19 -5.88 -18.31
N THR A 240 -5.90 -6.31 -17.08
CA THR A 240 -6.91 -6.58 -16.06
C THR A 240 -6.86 -5.49 -14.99
N GLN A 241 -7.92 -4.68 -14.88
CA GLN A 241 -7.95 -3.56 -13.93
C GLN A 241 -8.08 -4.00 -12.47
N ARG A 242 -8.76 -5.13 -12.22
CA ARG A 242 -9.01 -5.69 -10.88
C ARG A 242 -8.28 -7.01 -10.72
N PHE A 243 -6.99 -7.03 -11.05
CA PHE A 243 -6.20 -8.25 -11.05
C PHE A 243 -5.84 -8.62 -9.60
N ARG A 244 -6.57 -9.56 -9.01
CA ARG A 244 -6.34 -9.97 -7.62
C ARG A 244 -5.03 -10.75 -7.48
N THR A 245 -4.39 -10.63 -6.33
CA THR A 245 -3.14 -11.34 -6.02
C THR A 245 -3.35 -12.84 -5.87
N ASP A 246 -4.54 -13.25 -5.45
CA ASP A 246 -4.90 -14.66 -5.26
C ASP A 246 -5.20 -15.39 -6.57
N GLU A 247 -5.44 -14.67 -7.67
CA GLU A 247 -5.58 -15.26 -9.01
C GLU A 247 -4.25 -15.78 -9.57
N VAL A 248 -3.12 -15.21 -9.11
CA VAL A 248 -1.79 -15.57 -9.60
C VAL A 248 -1.26 -16.81 -8.88
N HIS A 249 -0.90 -17.81 -9.67
CA HIS A 249 -0.20 -18.99 -9.17
C HIS A 249 1.30 -18.71 -9.11
N VAL A 250 1.86 -18.74 -7.90
CA VAL A 250 3.24 -18.37 -7.60
C VAL A 250 4.11 -19.62 -7.68
N ILE A 251 4.66 -19.87 -8.87
CA ILE A 251 5.47 -21.05 -9.17
C ILE A 251 6.98 -20.88 -8.89
N TRP A 252 7.40 -19.67 -8.53
CA TRP A 252 8.81 -19.33 -8.25
C TRP A 252 9.14 -19.36 -6.76
N ARG A 253 8.21 -19.84 -5.93
CA ARG A 253 8.35 -19.97 -4.48
C ARG A 253 7.91 -21.37 -4.07
N ASP A 254 8.61 -21.92 -3.07
CA ASP A 254 8.27 -23.17 -2.38
C ASP A 254 7.33 -22.91 -1.19
#